data_AF-M8AUZ9-F1
#
_entry.id   AF-M8AUZ9-F1
#
_cell.length_a   1.000
_cell.length_b   1.000
_cell.length_c   1.000
_cell.angle_alpha   90.00
_cell.angle_beta   90.00
_cell.angle_gamma   90.00
#
_symmetry.space_group_name_H-M   'P 1'
#
loop_
_entity.id
_entity.type
_entity.pdbx_description
1 polymer ?
#
loop_
_entity_poly.entity_id
_entity_poly.type
_entity_poly.pdbx_seq_one_letter_code
_entity_poly.pdbx_strand_id
1 'polypeptide(L)'
;MSVLSESMEPAIKKGDMVFVHNMSNEPFREGEVVLFKVDGFEHPIVHRVIKVYEHRDTGEIRILTKGDNNSMDDRFLYASGQLWLQPHDIIGRVAGYLPYAGWPGVFISEAYKLKAPYFLMYIKLVKVDFRSLKTDLMSTLKMSISNQSCV
;
A
#
# COMPACT_ATOMS: atom_id res chain seq x y z
N MET A 1 4.10 -3.98 -6.04
CA MET A 1 2.81 -4.38 -6.64
C MET A 1 2.00 -3.13 -6.98
N SER A 2 1.14 -3.15 -7.99
CA SER A 2 0.21 -2.04 -8.29
C SER A 2 -1.11 -2.21 -7.54
N VAL A 3 -1.65 -1.11 -7.03
CA VAL A 3 -2.96 -1.11 -6.34
C VAL A 3 -4.08 -1.07 -7.37
N LEU A 4 -5.01 -2.02 -7.27
CA LEU A 4 -6.07 -2.25 -8.27
C LEU A 4 -7.43 -1.66 -7.87
N SER A 5 -7.63 -1.28 -6.60
CA SER A 5 -8.88 -0.79 -6.03
C SER A 5 -8.72 0.54 -5.30
N GLU A 6 -9.83 1.25 -5.12
CA GLU A 6 -9.93 2.51 -4.35
C GLU A 6 -10.22 2.27 -2.85
N SER A 7 -10.09 1.03 -2.37
CA SER A 7 -10.41 0.66 -0.99
C SER A 7 -9.45 1.24 0.05
N MET A 8 -8.26 1.68 -0.38
CA MET A 8 -7.24 2.30 0.45
C MET A 8 -7.17 3.83 0.30
N GLU A 9 -8.13 4.46 -0.39
CA GLU A 9 -8.18 5.92 -0.46
C GLU A 9 -8.54 6.55 0.91
N PRO A 10 -7.95 7.71 1.27
CA PRO A 10 -7.02 8.55 0.50
C PRO A 10 -5.54 8.16 0.64
N ALA A 11 -5.20 7.13 1.44
CA ALA A 11 -3.81 6.79 1.76
C ALA A 11 -3.05 6.19 0.58
N ILE A 12 -3.68 5.30 -0.18
CA ILE A 12 -3.11 4.66 -1.37
C ILE A 12 -4.13 4.72 -2.50
N LYS A 13 -3.74 5.31 -3.63
CA LYS A 13 -4.62 5.46 -4.79
C LYS A 13 -4.41 4.32 -5.78
N LYS A 14 -5.44 4.08 -6.58
CA LYS A 14 -5.35 3.16 -7.72
C LYS A 14 -4.20 3.57 -8.64
N GLY A 15 -3.34 2.62 -8.97
CA GLY A 15 -2.14 2.84 -9.80
C GLY A 15 -0.87 3.20 -9.03
N ASP A 16 -0.93 3.36 -7.70
CA ASP A 16 0.28 3.53 -6.89
C ASP A 16 1.10 2.23 -6.84
N MET A 17 2.41 2.38 -6.84
CA MET A 17 3.33 1.27 -6.61
C MET A 17 3.59 1.13 -5.12
N VAL A 18 3.16 0.01 -4.55
CA VAL A 18 3.46 -0.36 -3.16
C VAL A 18 4.68 -1.25 -3.09
N PHE A 19 5.59 -0.91 -2.17
CA PHE A 19 6.73 -1.73 -1.81
C PHE A 19 6.35 -2.60 -0.63
N VAL A 20 6.38 -3.90 -0.86
CA VAL A 20 6.09 -4.90 0.17
C VAL A 20 7.41 -5.48 0.62
N HIS A 21 7.65 -5.46 1.93
CA HIS A 21 8.73 -6.20 2.55
C HIS A 21 8.14 -7.38 3.30
N ASN A 22 8.84 -8.52 3.27
CA ASN A 22 8.48 -9.65 4.10
C ASN A 22 9.31 -9.56 5.39
N MET A 23 8.69 -9.13 6.49
CA MET A 23 9.28 -9.15 7.82
C MET A 23 8.52 -10.19 8.66
N SER A 24 8.94 -11.44 8.53
CA SER A 24 8.32 -12.60 9.16
C SER A 24 8.50 -12.64 10.69
N ASN A 25 9.49 -11.93 11.22
CA ASN A 25 9.89 -12.01 12.63
C ASN A 25 9.51 -10.79 13.47
N GLU A 26 8.89 -9.77 12.87
CA GLU A 26 8.45 -8.60 13.61
C GLU A 26 7.01 -8.78 14.12
N PRO A 27 6.65 -8.27 15.30
CA PRO A 27 5.26 -8.30 15.76
C PRO A 27 4.39 -7.40 14.87
N PHE A 28 3.17 -7.83 14.58
CA PHE A 28 2.20 -7.02 13.84
C PHE A 28 1.66 -5.90 14.72
N ARG A 29 1.44 -4.73 14.14
CA ARG A 29 0.91 -3.56 14.86
C ARG A 29 -0.36 -3.04 14.21
N GLU A 30 -1.24 -2.50 15.04
CA GLU A 30 -2.41 -1.77 14.55
C GLU A 30 -1.96 -0.56 13.74
N GLY A 31 -2.64 -0.31 12.62
CA GLY A 31 -2.31 0.77 11.68
C GLY A 31 -1.36 0.38 10.55
N GLU A 32 -0.69 -0.78 10.63
CA GLU A 32 0.15 -1.28 9.52
C GLU A 32 -0.70 -1.62 8.29
N VAL A 33 -0.14 -1.43 7.10
CA VAL A 33 -0.79 -1.86 5.85
C VAL A 33 -0.17 -3.18 5.43
N VAL A 34 -1.01 -4.21 5.27
CA VAL A 34 -0.58 -5.58 4.97
C VAL A 34 -1.12 -6.03 3.63
N LEU A 35 -0.30 -6.80 2.92
CA LEU A 35 -0.69 -7.56 1.75
C LEU A 35 -0.97 -8.99 2.20
N PHE A 36 -2.21 -9.44 2.07
CA PHE A 36 -2.61 -10.80 2.41
C PHE A 36 -3.29 -11.47 1.23
N LYS A 37 -3.32 -12.80 1.25
CA LYS A 37 -4.05 -13.60 0.29
C LYS A 37 -5.06 -14.46 1.02
N VAL A 38 -6.27 -14.50 0.48
CA VAL A 38 -7.33 -15.38 0.98
C VAL A 38 -7.45 -16.55 0.01
N ASP A 39 -7.60 -17.76 0.55
CA ASP A 39 -7.88 -18.94 -0.26
C ASP A 39 -9.21 -18.80 -1.01
N GLY A 40 -9.16 -19.01 -2.32
CA GLY A 40 -10.30 -18.78 -3.22
C GLY A 40 -10.32 -17.40 -3.88
N PHE A 41 -9.45 -16.47 -3.48
CA PHE A 41 -9.22 -15.22 -4.21
C PHE A 41 -7.94 -15.30 -5.07
N GLU A 42 -8.09 -14.95 -6.36
CA GLU A 42 -6.96 -14.99 -7.31
C GLU A 42 -5.97 -13.84 -7.09
N HIS A 43 -6.46 -12.68 -6.64
CA HIS A 43 -5.66 -11.48 -6.45
C HIS A 43 -5.45 -11.18 -4.96
N PRO A 44 -4.22 -10.84 -4.53
CA PRO A 44 -3.97 -10.51 -3.15
C PRO A 44 -4.51 -9.11 -2.82
N ILE A 45 -4.87 -8.91 -1.55
CA ILE A 45 -5.59 -7.74 -1.05
C ILE A 45 -4.66 -6.92 -0.15
N VAL A 46 -4.69 -5.60 -0.32
CA VAL A 46 -3.91 -4.65 0.48
C VAL A 46 -4.86 -3.86 1.35
N HIS A 47 -4.84 -4.06 2.67
CA HIS A 47 -5.65 -3.30 3.61
C HIS A 47 -4.90 -2.98 4.91
N ARG A 48 -5.48 -2.09 5.74
CA ARG A 48 -4.90 -1.69 7.01
C ARG A 48 -5.32 -2.62 8.13
N VAL A 49 -4.38 -3.00 8.97
CA VAL A 49 -4.62 -3.71 10.22
C VAL A 49 -5.33 -2.76 11.19
N ILE A 50 -6.53 -3.15 11.62
CA ILE A 50 -7.30 -2.38 12.60
C ILE A 50 -7.24 -2.97 14.00
N LYS A 51 -6.99 -4.28 14.12
CA LYS A 51 -6.81 -4.96 15.40
C LYS A 51 -5.82 -6.10 15.30
N VAL A 52 -5.02 -6.26 16.35
CA VAL A 52 -4.14 -7.41 16.56
C VAL A 52 -4.44 -8.01 17.93
N TYR A 53 -4.76 -9.30 17.96
CA TYR A 53 -4.91 -10.08 19.18
C TYR A 53 -3.78 -11.08 19.27
N GLU A 54 -3.06 -11.05 20.39
CA GLU A 54 -1.99 -12.00 20.70
C GLU A 54 -2.40 -12.81 21.93
N HIS A 55 -2.53 -14.12 21.75
CA HIS A 55 -2.94 -15.02 22.82
C HIS A 55 -1.71 -15.40 23.65
N ARG A 56 -1.64 -14.90 24.89
CA ARG A 56 -0.45 -15.04 25.76
C ARG A 56 -0.05 -16.49 26.05
N ASP A 57 -1.01 -17.39 26.08
CA ASP A 57 -0.77 -18.79 26.46
C ASP A 57 -0.36 -19.68 25.28
N THR A 58 -0.81 -19.36 24.07
CA THR A 58 -0.58 -20.18 22.86
C THR A 58 0.36 -19.52 21.86
N GLY A 59 0.64 -18.22 22.01
CA GLY A 59 1.37 -17.42 21.02
C GLY A 59 0.58 -17.20 19.72
N GLU A 60 -0.72 -17.51 19.70
CA GLU A 60 -1.53 -17.35 18.50
C GLU A 60 -1.79 -15.86 18.23
N ILE A 61 -1.44 -15.42 17.02
CA ILE A 61 -1.67 -14.05 16.55
C ILE A 61 -2.89 -14.07 15.61
N ARG A 62 -3.85 -13.19 15.89
CA ARG A 62 -5.05 -12.98 15.09
C ARG A 62 -5.15 -11.53 14.66
N ILE A 63 -5.37 -11.32 13.38
CA ILE A 63 -5.28 -10.01 12.74
C ILE A 63 -6.61 -9.70 12.07
N LEU A 64 -7.09 -8.47 12.23
CA LEU A 64 -8.27 -7.96 11.54
C LEU A 64 -7.86 -6.79 10.67
N THR A 65 -8.27 -6.85 9.41
CA THR A 65 -7.98 -5.83 8.42
C THR A 65 -9.25 -5.12 7.97
N LYS A 66 -9.05 -3.91 7.45
CA LYS A 66 -10.09 -3.09 6.85
C LYS A 66 -9.48 -2.16 5.79
N GLY A 67 -10.17 -1.98 4.66
CA GLY A 67 -9.85 -0.92 3.71
C GLY A 67 -10.11 0.48 4.30
N ASP A 68 -9.19 1.41 4.10
CA ASP A 68 -9.30 2.78 4.63
C ASP A 68 -10.61 3.47 4.20
N ASN A 69 -11.05 3.23 2.97
CA ASN A 69 -12.28 3.79 2.39
C ASN A 69 -13.53 2.90 2.57
N ASN A 70 -13.39 1.73 3.19
CA ASN A 70 -14.52 0.83 3.40
C ASN A 70 -15.26 1.19 4.70
N SER A 71 -16.58 0.97 4.78
CA SER A 71 -17.34 1.18 6.03
C SER A 71 -17.32 -0.04 6.96
N MET A 72 -17.10 -1.23 6.40
CA MET A 72 -17.06 -2.50 7.12
C MET A 72 -15.64 -3.08 7.15
N ASP A 73 -15.39 -3.98 8.10
CA ASP A 73 -14.16 -4.78 8.16
C ASP A 73 -14.14 -5.87 7.08
N ASP A 74 -12.99 -6.49 6.86
CA ASP A 74 -12.80 -7.45 5.77
C ASP A 74 -13.28 -8.88 6.09
N ARG A 75 -14.02 -9.10 7.19
CA ARG A 75 -14.42 -10.46 7.59
C ARG A 75 -15.26 -11.18 6.55
N PHE A 76 -16.02 -10.42 5.76
CA PHE A 76 -16.82 -10.97 4.66
C PHE A 76 -15.97 -11.41 3.45
N LEU A 77 -14.71 -10.96 3.38
CA LEU A 77 -13.76 -11.30 2.30
C LEU A 77 -12.88 -12.50 2.66
N TYR A 78 -12.82 -12.89 3.94
CA TYR A 78 -12.02 -14.02 4.39
C TYR A 78 -12.62 -15.36 3.93
N ALA A 79 -11.86 -16.44 4.08
CA ALA A 79 -12.34 -17.77 3.73
C ALA A 79 -13.58 -18.12 4.56
N SER A 80 -14.42 -19.03 4.05
CA SER A 80 -15.67 -19.42 4.73
C SER A 80 -15.39 -19.90 6.16
N GLY A 81 -15.97 -19.22 7.15
CA GLY A 81 -15.78 -19.51 8.58
C GLY A 81 -14.54 -18.86 9.21
N GLN A 82 -13.72 -18.14 8.45
CA GLN A 82 -12.56 -17.41 8.96
C GLN A 82 -12.97 -16.00 9.41
N LEU A 83 -12.75 -15.69 10.69
CA LEU A 83 -13.05 -14.37 11.28
C LEU A 83 -11.82 -13.50 11.49
N TRP A 84 -10.64 -14.10 11.40
CA TRP A 84 -9.34 -13.48 11.68
C TRP A 84 -8.30 -14.02 10.70
N LEU A 85 -7.41 -13.16 10.25
CA LEU A 85 -6.21 -13.54 9.52
C LEU A 85 -5.15 -14.02 10.50
N GLN A 86 -4.38 -15.01 10.07
CA GLN A 86 -3.20 -15.48 10.79
C GLN A 86 -1.93 -15.00 10.06
N PRO A 87 -0.75 -15.01 10.72
CA PRO A 87 0.50 -14.56 10.10
C PRO A 87 0.85 -15.25 8.78
N HIS A 88 0.42 -16.49 8.57
CA HIS A 88 0.70 -17.25 7.34
C HIS A 88 -0.16 -16.81 6.14
N ASP A 89 -1.31 -16.16 6.38
CA ASP A 89 -2.15 -15.57 5.33
C ASP A 89 -1.53 -14.27 4.77
N ILE A 90 -0.60 -13.67 5.53
CA ILE A 90 0.04 -12.41 5.20
C ILE A 90 1.29 -12.67 4.35
N ILE A 91 1.26 -12.14 3.12
CA ILE A 91 2.39 -12.19 2.19
C ILE A 91 3.49 -11.21 2.63
N GLY A 92 3.10 -10.05 3.14
CA GLY A 92 4.04 -9.07 3.66
C GLY A 92 3.41 -7.76 4.10
N ARG A 93 4.27 -6.85 4.55
CA ARG A 93 3.87 -5.52 5.03
C ARG A 93 4.29 -4.47 4.01
N VAL A 94 3.46 -3.45 3.83
CA VAL A 94 3.76 -2.33 2.95
C VAL A 94 4.73 -1.40 3.69
N ALA A 95 5.98 -1.32 3.22
CA ALA A 95 7.00 -0.42 3.76
C ALA A 95 6.74 1.05 3.40
N GLY A 96 6.07 1.24 2.28
CA GLY A 96 5.80 2.54 1.68
C GLY A 96 5.19 2.39 0.31
N TYR A 97 4.70 3.50 -0.22
CA TYR A 97 4.16 3.60 -1.56
C TYR A 97 4.81 4.79 -2.25
N LEU A 98 5.05 4.67 -3.55
CA LEU A 98 5.60 5.76 -4.33
C LEU A 98 4.50 6.30 -5.25
N PRO A 99 3.90 7.45 -4.90
CA PRO A 99 2.85 8.04 -5.71
C PRO A 99 3.43 8.43 -7.08
N TYR A 100 2.68 8.15 -8.15
CA TYR A 100 3.01 8.51 -9.54
C TYR A 100 4.24 7.82 -10.17
N ALA A 101 4.89 6.86 -9.51
CA ALA A 101 6.05 6.15 -10.07
C ALA A 101 5.76 5.17 -11.22
N GLY A 102 4.47 4.90 -11.51
CA GLY A 102 4.07 4.21 -12.74
C GLY A 102 4.18 5.11 -13.98
N TRP A 103 4.23 6.43 -13.82
CA TRP A 103 4.25 7.38 -14.93
C TRP A 103 5.58 7.43 -15.68
N PRO A 104 6.78 7.40 -15.05
CA PRO A 104 8.05 7.41 -15.79
C PRO A 104 8.18 6.31 -16.86
N GLY A 105 7.62 5.11 -16.60
CA GLY A 105 7.56 4.04 -17.60
C GLY A 105 6.67 4.38 -18.81
N VAL A 106 5.52 5.02 -18.56
CA VAL A 106 4.62 5.53 -19.59
C VAL A 106 5.28 6.70 -20.35
N PHE A 107 5.94 7.62 -19.64
CA PHE A 107 6.67 8.75 -20.21
C PHE A 107 7.81 8.30 -21.11
N ILE A 108 8.60 7.29 -20.74
CA ILE A 108 9.70 6.78 -21.58
C ILE A 108 9.15 6.08 -22.83
N SER A 109 8.04 5.36 -22.69
CA SER A 109 7.36 4.69 -23.82
C SER A 109 6.73 5.68 -24.81
N GLU A 110 6.09 6.75 -24.32
CA GLU A 110 5.44 7.76 -25.15
C GLU A 110 6.38 8.85 -25.68
N ALA A 111 7.41 9.24 -24.90
CA ALA A 111 8.43 10.20 -25.36
C ALA A 111 9.25 9.65 -26.54
N TYR A 112 9.40 8.33 -26.65
CA TYR A 112 10.01 7.71 -27.83
C TYR A 112 9.15 7.82 -29.10
N LYS A 113 7.83 8.05 -28.96
CA LYS A 113 6.87 8.17 -30.08
C LYS A 113 6.55 9.64 -30.44
N LEU A 114 6.63 10.56 -29.49
CA LEU A 114 6.37 11.98 -29.71
C LEU A 114 7.60 12.67 -30.33
N LYS A 115 7.47 13.15 -31.57
CA LYS A 115 8.49 14.00 -32.20
C LYS A 115 8.77 15.21 -31.29
N ALA A 116 10.06 15.54 -31.15
CA ALA A 116 10.62 16.53 -30.23
C ALA A 116 9.84 17.84 -29.97
N PRO A 117 9.16 18.49 -30.94
CA PRO A 117 8.42 19.73 -30.65
C PRO A 117 7.19 19.54 -29.76
N TYR A 118 6.50 18.39 -29.82
CA TYR A 118 5.31 18.13 -29.00
C TYR A 118 5.67 17.85 -27.54
N PHE A 119 6.86 17.30 -27.31
CA PHE A 119 7.40 17.02 -25.97
C PHE A 119 7.65 18.31 -25.18
N LEU A 120 8.22 19.35 -25.80
CA LEU A 120 8.43 20.65 -25.14
C LEU A 120 7.10 21.35 -24.79
N MET A 121 6.08 21.25 -25.66
CA MET A 121 4.76 21.81 -25.38
C MET A 121 4.07 21.08 -24.21
N TYR A 122 4.22 19.75 -24.16
CA TYR A 122 3.65 18.92 -23.09
C TYR A 122 4.31 19.19 -21.74
N ILE A 123 5.64 19.32 -21.66
CA ILE A 123 6.36 19.72 -20.42
C ILE A 123 5.86 21.08 -19.91
N LYS A 124 5.48 22.00 -20.80
CA LYS A 124 4.99 23.33 -20.43
C LYS A 124 3.55 23.31 -19.91
N LEU A 125 2.73 22.36 -20.37
CA LEU A 125 1.34 22.14 -19.94
C LEU A 125 1.25 21.32 -18.65
N VAL A 126 2.10 20.29 -18.53
CA VAL A 126 2.29 19.54 -17.30
C VAL A 126 3.25 20.32 -16.41
N LYS A 127 2.76 21.41 -15.81
CA LYS A 127 3.38 22.01 -14.63
C LYS A 127 3.32 20.98 -13.50
N VAL A 128 4.22 20.00 -13.52
CA VAL A 128 4.54 19.20 -12.35
C VAL A 128 5.20 20.17 -11.39
N ASP A 129 4.43 20.68 -10.43
CA ASP A 129 4.96 21.55 -9.41
C ASP A 129 5.90 20.73 -8.52
N PHE A 130 7.19 20.75 -8.87
CA PHE A 130 8.25 20.03 -8.16
C PHE A 130 8.29 20.39 -6.65
N ARG A 131 7.68 21.52 -6.25
CA ARG A 131 7.53 21.89 -4.84
C ARG A 131 6.52 21.00 -4.11
N SER A 132 5.42 20.61 -4.76
CA SER A 132 4.45 19.67 -4.17
C SER A 132 5.07 18.30 -3.98
N LEU A 133 5.76 17.79 -5.00
CA LEU A 133 6.42 16.47 -4.95
C LEU A 133 7.48 16.39 -3.83
N LYS A 134 8.26 17.45 -3.63
CA LYS A 134 9.24 17.51 -2.54
C LYS A 134 8.57 17.56 -1.17
N THR A 135 7.43 18.23 -1.05
CA THR A 135 6.69 18.32 0.22
C THR A 135 6.06 16.98 0.60
N ASP A 136 5.48 16.27 -0.38
CA ASP A 136 4.84 14.96 -0.19
C ASP A 136 5.87 13.84 0.02
N LEU A 137 7.02 13.91 -0.66
CA LEU A 137 8.14 12.98 -0.43
C LEU A 137 8.75 13.19 0.96
N MET A 138 8.91 14.45 1.39
CA MET A 138 9.46 14.78 2.71
C MET A 138 8.48 14.47 3.85
N SER A 139 7.16 14.59 3.63
CA SER A 139 6.15 14.17 4.62
C SER A 139 6.08 12.65 4.75
N THR A 140 6.14 11.92 3.63
CA THR A 140 6.18 10.45 3.60
C THR A 140 7.47 9.91 4.25
N LEU A 141 8.64 10.50 3.96
CA LEU A 141 9.90 10.15 4.61
C LEU A 141 9.89 10.47 6.11
N LYS A 142 9.30 11.60 6.53
CA LYS A 142 9.14 11.93 7.95
C LYS A 142 8.20 10.97 8.68
N MET A 143 7.10 10.53 8.06
CA MET A 143 6.22 9.51 8.66
C MET A 143 6.92 8.15 8.78
N SER A 144 7.73 7.76 7.79
CA SER A 144 8.53 6.53 7.84
C SER A 144 9.61 6.57 8.93
N ILE A 145 10.31 7.70 9.09
CA ILE A 145 11.38 7.86 10.09
C ILE A 145 10.82 8.05 11.53
N SER A 146 9.68 8.73 11.68
CA SER A 146 9.02 8.90 12.99
C SER A 146 8.55 7.58 13.58
N ASN A 147 8.08 6.63 12.75
CA ASN A 147 7.67 5.31 13.22
C ASN A 147 8.87 4.40 13.58
N GLN A 148 10.09 4.77 13.19
CA GLN A 148 11.33 4.08 13.60
C GLN A 148 11.98 4.68 14.85
N SER A 149 11.55 5.87 15.30
CA SER A 149 12.17 6.61 16.41
C SER A 149 11.37 6.56 17.72
N CYS A 150 10.20 5.91 17.74
CA CYS A 150 9.47 5.57 18.96
C CYS A 150 9.67 4.08 19.28
N VAL A 151 10.90 3.73 19.66
CA VAL A 151 11.27 2.58 20.50
C VAL A 151 12.34 3.06 21.47
#